data_AF-A0A085VCW1-F1
#
_entry.id   AF-A0A085VCW1-F1
#
_cell.length_a   1.000
_cell.length_b   1.000
_cell.length_c   1.000
_cell.angle_alpha   90.00
_cell.angle_beta   90.00
_cell.angle_gamma   90.00
#
_symmetry.space_group_name_H-M   'P 1'
#
loop_
_entity.id
_entity.type
_entity.pdbx_description
1 polymer ?
#
loop_
_entity_poly.entity_id
_entity_poly.type
_entity_poly.pdbx_seq_one_letter_code
_entity_poly.pdbx_strand_id
1 'polypeptide(L)'
;MTVISIDKHWASMLIDQDLFLLSLVLSGLNDVKSSLSMSLFGDNQFCRRFETEFDLKEVNWEGRRTSRNLTGRDLNIYQKTKLIQAMELMVDHTSLVSPSLDVRKLTDVDVKSLVTEFRSQATINENAFCIGFFMSPKEFSSAKDNWVFIGAASQLLCVLAHKISCGVFLSHGVEQIKYSYPLRNLEYVLFFYGESYVRPTDSNL
;
A
#
# COMPACT_ATOMS: atom_id res chain seq x y z
N MET A 1 3.29 32.57 0.79
CA MET A 1 3.34 31.09 0.69
C MET A 1 2.31 30.55 1.65
N THR A 2 1.20 30.05 1.13
CA THR A 2 0.20 29.37 1.96
C THR A 2 0.74 27.98 2.21
N VAL A 3 1.11 27.69 3.46
CA VAL A 3 1.43 26.32 3.90
C VAL A 3 0.15 25.51 3.73
N ILE A 4 0.06 24.75 2.65
CA ILE A 4 -0.99 23.76 2.46
C ILE A 4 -0.57 22.61 3.38
N SER A 5 -1.17 22.55 4.57
CA SER A 5 -0.74 21.60 5.58
C SER A 5 -0.99 20.17 5.10
N ILE A 6 -0.11 19.27 5.53
CA ILE A 6 -0.20 17.80 5.43
C ILE A 6 -1.64 17.30 5.71
N ASP A 7 -2.41 18.00 6.56
CA ASP A 7 -3.82 17.72 6.86
C ASP A 7 -4.74 17.71 5.61
N LYS A 8 -4.44 18.48 4.55
CA LYS A 8 -5.20 18.45 3.29
C LYS A 8 -4.97 17.17 2.50
N HIS A 9 -3.76 16.64 2.51
CA HIS A 9 -3.46 15.34 1.86
C HIS A 9 -4.12 14.20 2.63
N TRP A 10 -4.14 14.26 3.96
CA TRP A 10 -4.89 13.31 4.78
C TRP A 10 -6.39 13.36 4.53
N ALA A 11 -6.98 14.56 4.47
CA ALA A 11 -8.40 14.70 4.14
C ALA A 11 -8.74 14.17 2.74
N SER A 12 -7.90 14.45 1.73
CA SER A 12 -8.08 13.92 0.37
C SER A 12 -7.87 12.40 0.30
N MET A 13 -6.92 11.85 1.07
CA MET A 13 -6.65 10.42 1.11
C MET A 13 -7.76 9.65 1.82
N LEU A 14 -8.33 10.21 2.89
CA LEU A 14 -9.51 9.68 3.56
C LEU A 14 -10.73 9.75 2.63
N ILE A 15 -10.87 10.82 1.82
CA ILE A 15 -11.91 10.91 0.79
C ILE A 15 -11.70 9.86 -0.31
N ASP A 16 -10.48 9.66 -0.80
CA ASP A 16 -10.18 8.63 -1.83
C ASP A 16 -10.40 7.21 -1.29
N GLN A 17 -10.09 6.96 -0.02
CA GLN A 17 -10.38 5.70 0.67
C GLN A 17 -11.87 5.53 0.99
N ASP A 18 -12.56 6.59 1.37
CA ASP A 18 -14.01 6.58 1.55
C ASP A 18 -14.70 6.34 0.21
N LEU A 19 -14.21 6.88 -0.90
CA LEU A 19 -14.68 6.58 -2.26
C LEU A 19 -14.42 5.12 -2.65
N PHE A 20 -13.27 4.56 -2.27
CA PHE A 20 -12.97 3.14 -2.44
C PHE A 20 -13.92 2.27 -1.59
N LEU A 21 -14.13 2.59 -0.32
CA LEU A 21 -15.08 1.90 0.56
C LEU A 21 -16.53 2.07 0.08
N LEU A 22 -16.91 3.24 -0.42
CA LEU A 22 -18.19 3.51 -1.09
C LEU A 22 -18.35 2.67 -2.35
N SER A 23 -17.29 2.45 -3.13
CA SER A 23 -17.34 1.55 -4.29
C SER A 23 -17.57 0.09 -3.89
N LEU A 24 -17.05 -0.34 -2.74
CA LEU A 24 -17.29 -1.67 -2.14
C LEU A 24 -18.72 -1.81 -1.60
N VAL A 25 -19.30 -0.73 -1.07
CA VAL A 25 -20.71 -0.67 -0.64
C VAL A 25 -21.67 -0.77 -1.82
N LEU A 26 -21.42 0.03 -2.86
CA LEU A 26 -22.23 0.08 -4.08
C LEU A 26 -22.16 -1.23 -4.88
N SER A 27 -21.16 -2.08 -4.62
CA SER A 27 -21.04 -3.45 -5.17
C SER A 27 -21.68 -4.54 -4.30
N GLY A 28 -22.45 -4.18 -3.26
CA GLY A 28 -23.38 -5.09 -2.57
C GLY A 28 -23.10 -5.35 -1.09
N LEU A 29 -22.12 -4.68 -0.47
CA LEU A 29 -21.91 -4.70 0.98
C LEU A 29 -22.79 -3.62 1.66
N ASN A 30 -24.06 -3.96 1.90
CA ASN A 30 -25.13 -3.04 2.30
C ASN A 30 -25.01 -2.39 3.71
N ASP A 31 -23.91 -2.54 4.44
CA ASP A 31 -23.82 -2.14 5.85
C ASP A 31 -22.61 -1.25 6.23
N VAL A 32 -22.11 -0.42 5.31
CA VAL A 32 -21.11 0.59 5.70
C VAL A 32 -21.83 1.88 6.12
N LYS A 33 -22.28 1.92 7.36
CA LYS A 33 -22.57 3.20 8.03
C LYS A 33 -21.25 3.93 8.28
N SER A 34 -21.17 5.17 7.80
CA SER A 34 -20.03 6.07 7.88
C SER A 34 -19.85 6.63 9.29
N SER A 35 -19.35 5.82 10.22
CA SER A 35 -18.49 6.34 11.29
C SER A 35 -17.04 6.11 10.84
N LEU A 36 -16.27 7.19 10.63
CA LEU A 36 -14.83 7.11 10.34
C LEU A 36 -14.16 6.34 11.49
N SER A 37 -13.42 5.26 11.19
CA SER A 37 -12.67 4.53 12.19
C SER A 37 -11.36 5.26 12.53
N MET A 38 -11.52 6.33 13.29
CA MET A 38 -10.42 7.04 13.96
C MET A 38 -9.69 6.16 15.00
N SER A 39 -10.26 5.02 15.39
CA SER A 39 -9.70 4.07 16.37
C SER A 39 -8.36 3.48 15.93
N LEU A 40 -8.24 3.03 14.68
CA LEU A 40 -7.00 2.42 14.17
C LEU A 40 -5.88 3.41 13.91
N PHE A 41 -6.25 4.64 13.57
CA PHE A 41 -5.32 5.75 13.45
C PHE A 41 -5.08 6.46 14.77
N GLY A 42 -5.80 6.06 15.84
CA GLY A 42 -5.71 6.53 17.22
C GLY A 42 -4.93 7.83 17.33
N ASP A 43 -5.52 8.91 16.78
CA ASP A 43 -4.98 10.27 16.81
C ASP A 43 -3.86 10.65 15.80
N ASN A 44 -3.92 10.17 14.54
CA ASN A 44 -2.93 10.42 13.47
C ASN A 44 -1.48 10.03 13.84
N GLN A 45 -1.26 9.30 14.94
CA GLN A 45 0.07 9.08 15.51
C GLN A 45 0.91 8.13 14.66
N PHE A 46 0.31 7.05 14.15
CA PHE A 46 1.00 6.13 13.23
C PHE A 46 1.51 6.88 11.99
N CYS A 47 0.63 7.64 11.36
CA CYS A 47 0.93 8.41 10.17
C CYS A 47 2.05 9.43 10.42
N ARG A 48 1.95 10.20 11.51
CA ARG A 48 2.99 11.16 11.90
C ARG A 48 4.31 10.49 12.23
N ARG A 49 4.29 9.34 12.92
CA ARG A 49 5.49 8.54 13.19
C ARG A 49 6.13 8.08 11.89
N PHE A 50 5.34 7.56 10.95
CA PHE A 50 5.81 7.14 9.63
C PHE A 50 6.43 8.31 8.85
N GLU A 51 5.72 9.44 8.77
CA GLU A 51 6.22 10.66 8.12
C GLU A 51 7.51 11.15 8.75
N THR A 52 7.63 11.11 10.08
CA THR A 52 8.83 11.54 10.81
C THR A 52 9.99 10.57 10.61
N GLU A 53 9.76 9.26 10.75
CA GLU A 53 10.76 8.21 10.61
C GLU A 53 11.41 8.23 9.20
N PHE A 54 10.61 8.53 8.19
CA PHE A 54 11.06 8.57 6.79
C PHE A 54 11.26 9.99 6.25
N ASP A 55 11.11 11.05 7.06
CA ASP A 55 11.21 12.45 6.64
C ASP A 55 10.36 12.76 5.38
N LEU A 56 9.11 12.30 5.35
CA LEU A 56 8.22 12.51 4.19
C LEU A 56 7.79 13.97 4.11
N LYS A 57 7.90 14.56 2.92
CA LYS A 57 7.57 15.97 2.63
C LYS A 57 6.47 16.08 1.58
N GLU A 58 5.85 17.24 1.47
CA GLU A 58 4.78 17.55 0.51
C GLU A 58 5.15 17.15 -0.94
N VAL A 59 6.39 17.46 -1.37
CA VAL A 59 6.89 17.05 -2.70
C VAL A 59 6.84 15.54 -2.94
N ASN A 60 6.98 14.72 -1.89
CA ASN A 60 6.87 13.27 -2.01
C ASN A 60 5.43 12.83 -2.23
N TRP A 61 4.48 13.55 -1.63
CA TRP A 61 3.05 13.33 -1.81
C TRP A 61 2.58 13.70 -3.21
N GLU A 62 3.02 14.85 -3.73
CA GLU A 62 2.69 15.29 -5.09
C GLU A 62 3.27 14.35 -6.15
N GLY A 63 4.44 13.77 -5.88
CA GLY A 63 5.10 12.82 -6.78
C GLY A 63 4.61 11.38 -6.65
N ARG A 64 3.73 11.08 -5.69
CA ARG A 64 3.24 9.70 -5.47
C ARG A 64 2.49 9.22 -6.71
N ARG A 65 2.83 8.02 -7.17
CA ARG A 65 2.17 7.40 -8.33
C ARG A 65 2.28 5.90 -8.24
N THR A 66 1.29 5.22 -8.80
CA THR A 66 1.37 3.80 -9.09
C THR A 66 1.71 3.62 -10.57
N SER A 67 2.48 2.58 -10.89
CA SER A 67 2.85 2.24 -12.26
C SER A 67 2.33 0.85 -12.59
N ARG A 68 1.76 0.68 -13.78
CA ARG A 68 1.42 -0.62 -14.36
C ARG A 68 2.59 -1.23 -15.14
N ASN A 69 3.69 -0.50 -15.29
CA ASN A 69 4.90 -0.97 -15.94
C ASN A 69 6.07 -0.88 -14.95
N LEU A 70 6.38 -2.01 -14.31
CA LEU A 70 7.46 -2.19 -13.36
C LEU A 70 8.61 -2.99 -13.98
N THR A 71 9.13 -2.50 -15.09
CA THR A 71 10.31 -3.07 -15.79
C THR A 71 11.63 -2.44 -15.33
N GLY A 72 11.65 -1.95 -14.09
CA GLY A 72 12.79 -1.27 -13.49
C GLY A 72 13.95 -2.21 -13.13
N ARG A 73 15.02 -1.63 -12.58
CA ARG A 73 16.14 -2.40 -12.02
C ARG A 73 15.73 -3.04 -10.70
N ASP A 74 16.46 -4.07 -10.31
CA ASP A 74 16.33 -4.61 -8.95
C ASP A 74 16.60 -3.52 -7.92
N LEU A 75 15.84 -3.54 -6.83
CA LEU A 75 16.05 -2.60 -5.73
C LEU A 75 17.46 -2.72 -5.17
N ASN A 76 18.10 -1.58 -4.96
CA ASN A 76 19.39 -1.52 -4.28
C ASN A 76 19.23 -1.78 -2.75
N ILE A 77 20.35 -1.97 -2.06
CA ILE A 77 20.35 -2.28 -0.62
C ILE A 77 19.64 -1.18 0.18
N TYR A 78 19.91 0.09 -0.10
CA TYR A 78 19.28 1.22 0.59
C TYR A 78 17.75 1.19 0.46
N GLN A 79 17.22 0.97 -0.75
CA GLN A 79 15.78 0.89 -1.00
C GLN A 79 15.14 -0.29 -0.28
N LYS A 80 15.75 -1.47 -0.36
CA LYS A 80 15.29 -2.67 0.35
C LYS A 80 15.25 -2.44 1.86
N THR A 81 16.29 -1.85 2.43
CA THR A 81 16.35 -1.52 3.85
C THR A 81 15.21 -0.58 4.26
N LYS A 82 14.92 0.45 3.47
CA LYS A 82 13.84 1.40 3.79
C LYS A 82 12.44 0.76 3.73
N LEU A 83 12.20 -0.11 2.76
CA LEU A 83 10.93 -0.85 2.68
C LEU A 83 10.77 -1.86 3.81
N ILE A 84 11.85 -2.53 4.24
CA ILE A 84 11.84 -3.43 5.40
C ILE A 84 11.52 -2.65 6.68
N GLN A 85 12.19 -1.51 6.91
CA GLN A 85 11.91 -0.64 8.07
C GLN A 85 10.45 -0.18 8.10
N ALA A 86 9.91 0.20 6.93
CA ALA A 86 8.51 0.63 6.83
C ALA A 86 7.54 -0.53 7.14
N MET A 87 7.87 -1.73 6.67
CA MET A 87 7.11 -2.94 6.97
C MET A 87 7.14 -3.30 8.45
N GLU A 88 8.30 -3.28 9.08
CA GLU A 88 8.44 -3.52 10.52
C GLU A 88 7.63 -2.52 11.34
N LEU A 89 7.67 -1.23 10.97
CA LEU A 89 6.84 -0.20 11.61
C LEU A 89 5.34 -0.48 11.50
N MET A 90 4.87 -1.01 10.36
CA MET A 90 3.48 -1.41 10.17
C MET A 90 3.12 -2.64 11.00
N VAL A 91 3.99 -3.66 11.03
CA VAL A 91 3.81 -4.88 11.83
C VAL A 91 3.72 -4.55 13.32
N ASP A 92 4.62 -3.71 13.82
CA ASP A 92 4.61 -3.25 15.21
C ASP A 92 3.27 -2.58 15.54
N HIS A 93 2.78 -1.70 14.66
CA HIS A 93 1.49 -1.03 14.87
C HIS A 93 0.32 -2.01 14.84
N THR A 94 0.21 -2.84 13.79
CA THR A 94 -0.93 -3.77 13.65
C THR A 94 -0.95 -4.80 14.77
N SER A 95 0.20 -5.23 15.30
CA SER A 95 0.25 -6.13 16.46
C SER A 95 -0.45 -5.57 17.71
N LEU A 96 -0.51 -4.23 17.85
CA LEU A 96 -1.13 -3.53 18.97
C LEU A 96 -2.62 -3.24 18.74
N VAL A 97 -2.98 -2.87 17.50
CA VAL A 97 -4.31 -2.31 17.21
C VAL A 97 -5.19 -3.21 16.36
N SER A 98 -4.63 -4.20 15.67
CA SER A 98 -5.36 -5.15 14.84
C SER A 98 -4.65 -6.51 14.72
N PRO A 99 -4.90 -7.43 15.66
CA PRO A 99 -4.32 -8.78 15.61
C PRO A 99 -4.85 -9.62 14.45
N SER A 100 -5.92 -9.17 13.77
CA SER A 100 -6.49 -9.84 12.60
C SER A 100 -5.84 -9.44 11.27
N LEU A 101 -4.91 -8.47 11.30
CA LEU A 101 -4.15 -7.99 10.14
C LEU A 101 -2.66 -8.38 10.24
N ASP A 102 -2.20 -9.20 9.31
CA ASP A 102 -0.79 -9.59 9.14
C ASP A 102 -0.18 -8.85 7.93
N VAL A 103 0.96 -8.20 8.15
CA VAL A 103 1.70 -7.47 7.12
C VAL A 103 3.06 -8.12 6.97
N ARG A 104 3.43 -8.56 5.75
CA ARG A 104 4.72 -9.22 5.57
C ARG A 104 5.26 -9.13 4.17
N LYS A 105 6.56 -9.40 4.06
CA LYS A 105 7.24 -9.60 2.79
C LYS A 105 6.83 -10.95 2.21
N LEU A 106 6.43 -10.98 0.94
CA LEU A 106 6.11 -12.21 0.24
C LEU A 106 7.38 -12.98 -0.14
N THR A 107 7.26 -14.31 -0.21
CA THR A 107 8.34 -15.16 -0.70
C THR A 107 8.45 -15.09 -2.23
N ASP A 108 9.61 -15.45 -2.79
CA ASP A 108 9.79 -15.45 -4.25
C ASP A 108 8.80 -16.40 -4.95
N VAL A 109 8.37 -17.46 -4.27
CA VAL A 109 7.34 -18.39 -4.77
C VAL A 109 5.98 -17.71 -4.84
N ASP A 110 5.59 -16.97 -3.79
CA ASP A 110 4.35 -16.20 -3.75
C ASP A 110 4.33 -15.12 -4.85
N VAL A 111 5.45 -14.39 -4.99
CA VAL A 111 5.58 -13.31 -5.99
C VAL A 111 5.39 -13.85 -7.39
N LYS A 112 6.05 -14.95 -7.77
CA LYS A 112 5.88 -15.57 -9.10
C LYS A 112 4.45 -15.98 -9.41
N SER A 113 3.76 -16.53 -8.41
CA SER A 113 2.36 -16.93 -8.53
C SER A 113 1.45 -15.72 -8.78
N LEU A 114 1.67 -14.63 -8.04
CA LEU A 114 0.89 -13.39 -8.18
C LEU A 114 1.21 -12.63 -9.48
N VAL A 115 2.47 -12.56 -9.89
CA VAL A 115 2.88 -11.92 -11.16
C VAL A 115 2.17 -12.58 -12.35
N THR A 116 2.03 -13.92 -12.31
CA THR A 116 1.29 -14.66 -13.35
C THR A 116 -0.17 -14.26 -13.41
N GLU A 117 -0.83 -14.01 -12.27
CA GLU A 117 -2.22 -13.54 -12.23
C GLU A 117 -2.33 -12.09 -12.73
N PHE A 118 -1.44 -11.20 -12.30
CA PHE A 118 -1.50 -9.78 -12.63
C PHE A 118 -0.94 -9.42 -14.01
N ARG A 119 -0.42 -10.38 -14.79
CA ARG A 119 0.17 -10.13 -16.11
C ARG A 119 -0.75 -9.42 -17.11
N SER A 120 -2.07 -9.55 -16.95
CA SER A 120 -3.06 -8.84 -17.77
C SER A 120 -3.32 -7.41 -17.32
N GLN A 121 -2.93 -7.06 -16.10
CA GLN A 121 -3.17 -5.78 -15.45
C GLN A 121 -1.91 -4.90 -15.41
N ALA A 122 -0.74 -5.53 -15.28
CA ALA A 122 0.55 -4.86 -15.18
C ALA A 122 1.70 -5.74 -15.68
N THR A 123 2.77 -5.11 -16.15
CA THR A 123 4.06 -5.76 -16.38
C THR A 123 4.87 -5.68 -15.09
N ILE A 124 4.96 -6.79 -14.38
CA ILE A 124 5.65 -6.93 -13.10
C ILE A 124 6.78 -7.94 -13.28
N ASN A 125 7.98 -7.63 -12.81
CA ASN A 125 9.07 -8.60 -12.82
C ASN A 125 8.88 -9.61 -11.66
N GLU A 126 9.43 -10.82 -11.79
CA GLU A 126 9.28 -11.89 -10.81
C GLU A 126 10.13 -11.70 -9.54
N ASN A 127 11.17 -10.87 -9.61
CA ASN A 127 12.09 -10.62 -8.49
C ASN A 127 11.68 -9.42 -7.62
N ALA A 128 10.39 -9.10 -7.61
CA ALA A 128 9.87 -7.88 -7.01
C ALA A 128 10.05 -7.93 -5.51
N PHE A 129 10.43 -6.81 -4.90
CA PHE A 129 10.19 -6.72 -3.46
C PHE A 129 8.69 -6.53 -3.28
N CYS A 130 8.07 -7.44 -2.56
CA CYS A 130 6.62 -7.49 -2.48
C CYS A 130 6.16 -7.53 -1.03
N ILE A 131 5.25 -6.62 -0.68
CA ILE A 131 4.61 -6.54 0.64
C ILE A 131 3.14 -6.95 0.45
N GLY A 132 2.68 -7.91 1.25
CA GLY A 132 1.28 -8.35 1.28
C GLY A 132 0.62 -8.01 2.62
N PHE A 133 -0.66 -7.66 2.54
CA PHE A 133 -1.56 -7.46 3.67
C PHE A 133 -2.56 -8.61 3.71
N PHE A 134 -2.54 -9.37 4.80
CA PHE A 134 -3.35 -10.56 5.00
C PHE A 134 -4.37 -10.32 6.09
N MET A 135 -5.64 -10.61 5.85
CA MET A 135 -6.69 -10.49 6.85
C MET A 135 -7.25 -11.86 7.24
N SER A 136 -7.38 -12.10 8.54
CA SER A 136 -8.02 -13.31 9.03
C SER A 136 -9.52 -13.28 8.72
N PRO A 137 -10.11 -14.34 8.15
CA PRO A 137 -11.51 -14.37 7.73
C PRO A 137 -12.54 -14.35 8.89
N LYS A 138 -12.11 -14.27 10.15
CA LYS A 138 -12.97 -14.53 11.32
C LYS A 138 -13.53 -13.30 12.04
N GLU A 139 -13.22 -12.07 11.62
CA GLU A 139 -13.68 -10.87 12.35
C GLU A 139 -14.18 -9.75 11.42
N PHE A 140 -15.42 -9.87 10.94
CA PHE A 140 -16.04 -8.87 10.07
C PHE A 140 -16.17 -7.49 10.74
N SER A 141 -16.31 -7.43 12.07
CA SER A 141 -16.39 -6.18 12.82
C SER A 141 -15.08 -5.39 12.82
N SER A 142 -13.92 -6.07 12.74
CA SER A 142 -12.61 -5.43 12.60
C SER A 142 -12.15 -5.30 11.14
N ALA A 143 -12.85 -5.95 10.20
CA ALA A 143 -12.49 -5.94 8.78
C ALA A 143 -12.55 -4.55 8.14
N LYS A 144 -13.57 -3.74 8.47
CA LYS A 144 -13.69 -2.35 7.99
C LYS A 144 -12.48 -1.52 8.40
N ASP A 145 -12.16 -1.60 9.68
CA ASP A 145 -11.04 -0.91 10.30
C ASP A 145 -9.73 -1.32 9.57
N ASN A 146 -9.50 -2.62 9.40
CA ASN A 146 -8.32 -3.13 8.70
C ASN A 146 -8.18 -2.62 7.27
N TRP A 147 -9.28 -2.55 6.51
CA TRP A 147 -9.24 -2.01 5.15
C TRP A 147 -8.87 -0.53 5.10
N VAL A 148 -9.34 0.28 6.05
CA VAL A 148 -8.92 1.69 6.16
C VAL A 148 -7.42 1.76 6.45
N PHE A 149 -6.92 0.95 7.40
CA PHE A 149 -5.48 0.90 7.69
C PHE A 149 -4.66 0.47 6.47
N ILE A 150 -5.04 -0.63 5.81
CA ILE A 150 -4.37 -1.13 4.60
C ILE A 150 -4.30 -0.04 3.54
N GLY A 151 -5.40 0.68 3.30
CA GLY A 151 -5.44 1.79 2.37
C GLY A 151 -4.40 2.86 2.72
N ALA A 152 -4.35 3.31 3.97
CA ALA A 152 -3.48 4.42 4.37
C ALA A 152 -2.01 4.00 4.37
N ALA A 153 -1.73 2.83 4.92
CA ALA A 153 -0.41 2.20 4.88
C ALA A 153 0.10 2.07 3.44
N SER A 154 -0.76 1.63 2.52
CA SER A 154 -0.43 1.51 1.09
C SER A 154 -0.10 2.86 0.45
N GLN A 155 -0.83 3.93 0.79
CA GLN A 155 -0.52 5.27 0.29
C GLN A 155 0.80 5.80 0.86
N LEU A 156 1.05 5.63 2.15
CA LEU A 156 2.33 5.97 2.78
C LEU A 156 3.50 5.24 2.14
N LEU A 157 3.33 3.95 1.82
CA LEU A 157 4.32 3.18 1.06
C LEU A 157 4.54 3.73 -0.35
N CYS A 158 3.51 4.25 -1.02
CA CYS A 158 3.66 4.89 -2.33
C CYS A 158 4.43 6.21 -2.24
N VAL A 159 4.17 7.01 -1.21
CA VAL A 159 4.91 8.26 -0.93
C VAL A 159 6.37 7.95 -0.60
N LEU A 160 6.60 6.93 0.24
CA LEU A 160 7.94 6.44 0.54
C LEU A 160 8.64 5.94 -0.72
N ALA A 161 7.98 5.13 -1.55
CA ALA A 161 8.51 4.61 -2.80
C ALA A 161 9.00 5.75 -3.70
N HIS A 162 8.20 6.81 -3.85
CA HIS A 162 8.64 8.00 -4.57
C HIS A 162 9.88 8.64 -3.94
N LYS A 163 9.90 8.84 -2.60
CA LYS A 163 11.06 9.39 -1.88
C LYS A 163 12.34 8.59 -2.13
N ILE A 164 12.26 7.27 -2.16
CA ILE A 164 13.41 6.38 -2.37
C ILE A 164 13.65 6.02 -3.85
N SER A 165 12.98 6.72 -4.78
CA SER A 165 13.10 6.51 -6.23
C SER A 165 12.78 5.08 -6.68
N CYS A 166 11.67 4.55 -6.17
CA CYS A 166 11.11 3.25 -6.51
C CYS A 166 9.77 3.41 -7.23
N GLY A 167 9.55 2.56 -8.22
CA GLY A 167 8.23 2.36 -8.80
C GLY A 167 7.43 1.43 -7.90
N VAL A 168 6.12 1.65 -7.83
CA VAL A 168 5.20 0.81 -7.07
C VAL A 168 3.99 0.47 -7.92
N PHE A 169 3.60 -0.80 -7.93
CA PHE A 169 2.30 -1.26 -8.40
C PHE A 169 1.55 -1.77 -7.18
N LEU A 170 0.28 -1.37 -7.06
CA LEU A 170 -0.60 -1.88 -6.03
C LEU A 170 -1.76 -2.62 -6.69
N SER A 171 -2.22 -3.67 -6.04
CA SER A 171 -3.41 -4.42 -6.42
C SER A 171 -4.18 -4.83 -5.17
N HIS A 172 -5.49 -4.87 -5.31
CA HIS A 172 -6.45 -5.31 -4.29
C HIS A 172 -7.40 -6.34 -4.89
N GLY A 173 -8.17 -7.03 -4.06
CA GLY A 173 -9.18 -7.99 -4.54
C GLY A 173 -8.54 -9.18 -5.25
N VAL A 174 -7.44 -9.69 -4.68
CA VAL A 174 -6.80 -10.93 -5.14
C VAL A 174 -7.83 -12.06 -5.07
N GLU A 175 -7.97 -12.86 -6.12
CA GLU A 175 -9.00 -13.90 -6.16
C GLU A 175 -8.59 -15.08 -5.26
N GLN A 176 -8.85 -14.94 -3.97
CA GLN A 176 -8.39 -15.82 -2.88
C GLN A 176 -8.67 -17.31 -3.11
N ILE A 177 -9.75 -17.62 -3.83
CA ILE A 177 -10.18 -18.99 -4.18
C ILE A 177 -9.10 -19.74 -4.97
N LYS A 178 -8.27 -19.05 -5.75
CA LYS A 178 -7.23 -19.66 -6.60
C LYS A 178 -5.97 -20.07 -5.84
N TYR A 179 -5.80 -19.61 -4.60
CA TYR A 179 -4.53 -19.72 -3.89
C TYR A 179 -4.57 -20.79 -2.81
N SER A 180 -3.41 -21.34 -2.44
CA SER A 180 -3.22 -22.14 -1.23
C SER A 180 -2.86 -21.23 -0.05
N TYR A 181 -2.92 -21.77 1.18
CA TYR A 181 -2.41 -21.04 2.33
C TYR A 181 -0.91 -20.74 2.13
N PRO A 182 -0.44 -19.50 2.36
CA PRO A 182 -1.15 -18.44 3.06
C PRO A 182 -1.77 -17.34 2.17
N LEU A 183 -1.61 -17.41 0.85
CA LEU A 183 -2.15 -16.44 -0.12
C LEU A 183 -3.69 -16.37 -0.16
N ARG A 184 -4.39 -17.39 0.37
CA ARG A 184 -5.86 -17.38 0.55
C ARG A 184 -6.41 -16.21 1.36
N ASN A 185 -5.60 -15.59 2.22
CA ASN A 185 -6.04 -14.49 3.08
C ASN A 185 -5.49 -13.14 2.59
N LEU A 186 -4.87 -13.10 1.41
CA LEU A 186 -4.29 -11.88 0.86
C LEU A 186 -5.40 -10.95 0.40
N GLU A 187 -5.39 -9.72 0.90
CA GLU A 187 -6.37 -8.67 0.55
C GLU A 187 -5.76 -7.62 -0.37
N TYR A 188 -4.50 -7.29 -0.11
CA TYR A 188 -3.80 -6.18 -0.75
C TYR A 188 -2.33 -6.53 -0.95
N VAL A 189 -1.76 -6.11 -2.06
CA VAL A 189 -0.36 -6.38 -2.40
C VAL A 189 0.28 -5.18 -3.09
N LEU A 190 1.54 -4.90 -2.73
CA LEU A 190 2.36 -3.88 -3.37
C LEU A 190 3.66 -4.49 -3.86
N PHE A 191 3.94 -4.27 -5.14
CA PHE A 191 5.19 -4.67 -5.81
C PHE A 191 6.07 -3.44 -6.00
N PHE A 192 7.33 -3.55 -5.58
CA PHE A 192 8.31 -2.47 -5.65
C PHE A 192 9.50 -2.83 -6.53
N TYR A 193 9.91 -1.87 -7.35
CA TYR A 193 11.08 -1.95 -8.23
C TYR A 193 11.88 -0.67 -8.20
N GLY A 194 13.18 -0.75 -8.48
CA GLY A 194 13.99 0.46 -8.63
C GLY A 194 13.58 1.15 -9.92
N GLU A 195 13.25 2.44 -9.87
CA GLU A 195 13.02 3.17 -11.12
C GLU A 195 14.36 3.22 -11.89
N SER A 196 14.38 2.67 -13.10
CA SER A 196 15.29 3.20 -14.12
C SER A 196 14.74 4.59 -14.41
N TYR A 197 15.39 5.62 -13.87
CA TYR A 197 15.00 7.01 -14.11
C TYR A 197 15.09 7.31 -15.61
N VAL A 198 14.05 6.99 -16.38
CA VAL A 198 13.76 7.60 -17.66
C VAL A 198 12.68 8.61 -17.33
N ARG A 199 13.10 9.84 -17.01
CA ARG A 199 12.15 10.95 -17.10
C ARG A 199 11.57 10.87 -18.52
N PRO A 200 10.25 10.98 -18.71
CA PRO A 200 9.75 11.42 -19.99
C PRO A 200 10.16 12.89 -20.15
N THR A 201 11.42 13.11 -20.50
CA THR A 201 11.93 14.35 -21.04
C THR A 201 12.78 13.94 -22.25
N ASP A 202 12.49 14.56 -23.39
CA ASP A 202 13.30 14.54 -24.64
C ASP A 202 12.89 13.56 -25.75
N SER A 203 11.59 13.37 -25.99
CA SER A 203 11.10 12.88 -27.29
C SER A 203 10.33 13.90 -28.12
N ASN A 204 10.21 15.16 -27.67
CA ASN A 204 9.63 16.28 -28.44
C ASN A 204 10.07 17.66 -27.91
N LEU A 205 11.38 17.93 -27.94
CA LEU A 205 11.91 19.30 -28.13
C LEU A 205 12.88 19.27 -29.30
#